data_AF-A0A8C5ZS75-F1
#
_entry.id   AF-A0A8C5ZS75-F1
#
_cell.length_a   1.000
_cell.length_b   1.000
_cell.length_c   1.000
_cell.angle_alpha   90.00
_cell.angle_beta   90.00
_cell.angle_gamma   90.00
#
_symmetry.space_group_name_H-M   'P 1'
#
loop_
_entity.id
_entity.type
_entity.pdbx_description
1 polymer ?
#
loop_
_entity_poly.entity_id
_entity_poly.type
_entity_poly.pdbx_seq_one_letter_code
_entity_poly.pdbx_strand_id
1 'polypeptide(L)'
;MEGQRWLPLEANPEVTNQFLKQLGLHPDWQFVDVYGMDPELLSMVPRPVCAVLLLFPITEKYEVFRTEEEEKIKSQGQDVTSSVYFMKQTISNACGTIGLIHAIANNKDKMHFESGSTLKKFLEESVSMSPEERARYLENYDAIRVTHETSAHEGQTEAPSIDEKVDLHFIALVHVDGHLYELDGRKPFPINHGKTSDETLLEDAIEVCKKFMERDPDELRFNAIALSAA
;
A
#
# COMPACT_ATOMS: atom_id res chain seq x y z
N MET A 1 17.45 -19.25 9.74
CA MET A 1 17.12 -19.04 8.32
C MET A 1 17.07 -17.54 8.15
N GLU A 2 18.00 -16.97 7.40
CA GLU A 2 17.90 -15.55 7.02
C GLU A 2 16.60 -15.38 6.22
N GLY A 3 15.78 -14.39 6.60
CA GLY A 3 14.51 -14.13 5.94
C GLY A 3 14.74 -13.64 4.50
N GLN A 4 13.79 -13.94 3.60
CA GLN A 4 13.83 -13.44 2.22
C GLN A 4 13.85 -11.91 2.22
N ARG A 5 14.71 -11.32 1.37
CA ARG A 5 14.89 -9.88 1.22
C ARG A 5 14.80 -9.51 -0.24
N TRP A 6 14.01 -8.48 -0.54
CA TRP A 6 13.88 -7.91 -1.88
C TRP A 6 14.53 -6.51 -1.93
N LEU A 7 14.54 -5.88 -3.10
CA LEU A 7 14.94 -4.49 -3.25
C LEU A 7 13.75 -3.56 -2.93
N PRO A 8 13.96 -2.35 -2.39
CA PRO A 8 12.87 -1.39 -2.22
C PRO A 8 12.41 -0.86 -3.58
N LEU A 9 11.10 -0.61 -3.72
CA LEU A 9 10.54 0.07 -4.91
C LEU A 9 10.60 1.59 -4.75
N GLU A 10 10.81 2.30 -5.86
CA GLU A 10 10.71 3.77 -5.90
C GLU A 10 9.24 4.22 -5.85
N ALA A 11 8.94 5.29 -5.10
CA ALA A 11 7.62 5.91 -5.06
C ALA A 11 7.39 6.77 -6.31
N ASN A 12 7.08 6.09 -7.41
CA ASN A 12 6.97 6.70 -8.72
C ASN A 12 5.75 6.12 -9.47
N PRO A 13 4.82 6.97 -9.96
CA PRO A 13 3.68 6.52 -10.76
C PRO A 13 4.07 5.69 -11.99
N GLU A 14 5.17 6.03 -12.69
CA GLU A 14 5.60 5.28 -13.87
C GLU A 14 5.97 3.84 -13.51
N VAL A 15 6.75 3.66 -12.44
CA VAL A 15 7.16 2.34 -11.93
C VAL A 15 5.96 1.53 -11.47
N THR A 16 5.06 2.13 -10.69
CA THR A 16 3.89 1.43 -10.13
C THR A 16 2.85 1.08 -11.21
N ASN A 17 2.62 1.96 -12.19
CA ASN A 17 1.73 1.68 -13.31
C ASN A 17 2.29 0.57 -14.22
N GLN A 18 3.59 0.62 -14.50
CA GLN A 18 4.26 -0.43 -15.27
C GLN A 18 4.22 -1.77 -14.52
N PHE A 19 4.46 -1.77 -13.21
CA PHE A 19 4.33 -2.95 -12.36
C PHE A 19 2.92 -3.56 -12.43
N LEU A 20 1.86 -2.74 -12.26
CA LEU A 20 0.47 -3.22 -12.34
C LEU A 20 0.14 -3.82 -13.71
N LYS A 21 0.63 -3.19 -14.79
CA LYS A 21 0.50 -3.72 -16.14
C LYS A 21 1.19 -5.08 -16.30
N GLN A 22 2.41 -5.24 -15.79
CA GLN A 22 3.13 -6.54 -15.81
C GLN A 22 2.39 -7.62 -15.00
N LEU A 23 1.63 -7.23 -13.98
CA LEU A 23 0.75 -8.11 -13.22
C LEU A 23 -0.60 -8.41 -13.90
N GLY A 24 -0.83 -7.86 -15.10
CA GLY A 24 -2.01 -8.10 -15.92
C GLY A 24 -3.25 -7.31 -15.49
N LEU A 25 -3.08 -6.13 -14.90
CA LEU A 25 -4.19 -5.21 -14.70
C LEU A 25 -4.41 -4.38 -15.98
N HIS A 26 -5.66 -4.29 -16.45
CA HIS A 26 -6.01 -3.38 -17.53
C HIS A 26 -5.91 -1.92 -17.01
N PRO A 27 -5.39 -0.97 -17.80
CA PRO A 27 -5.05 0.37 -17.31
C PRO A 27 -6.25 1.32 -17.20
N ASP A 28 -7.40 0.85 -16.71
CA ASP A 28 -8.55 1.71 -16.38
C ASP A 28 -8.29 2.57 -15.13
N TRP A 29 -7.29 2.15 -14.34
CA TRP A 29 -6.79 2.86 -13.17
C TRP A 29 -5.29 3.05 -13.28
N GLN A 30 -4.82 4.25 -12.97
CA GLN A 30 -3.41 4.61 -12.97
C GLN A 30 -3.08 5.43 -11.72
N PHE A 31 -1.92 5.16 -11.14
CA PHE A 31 -1.31 6.03 -10.15
C PHE A 31 -0.92 7.36 -10.78
N VAL A 32 -1.11 8.42 -10.00
CA VAL A 32 -0.58 9.77 -10.24
C VAL A 32 0.05 10.31 -8.96
N ASP A 33 0.97 11.25 -9.11
CA ASP A 33 1.55 11.95 -7.96
C ASP A 33 0.51 12.83 -7.24
N VAL A 34 0.66 12.92 -5.93
CA VAL A 34 -0.04 13.92 -5.11
C VAL A 34 0.96 15.00 -4.71
N TYR A 35 0.90 16.16 -5.38
CA TYR A 35 1.87 17.25 -5.20
C TYR A 35 1.76 17.97 -3.86
N GLY A 36 0.60 17.91 -3.21
CA GLY A 36 0.37 18.51 -1.90
C GLY A 36 -1.03 18.23 -1.38
N MET A 37 -1.34 18.79 -0.21
CA MET A 37 -2.47 18.36 0.63
C MET A 37 -3.53 19.44 0.86
N ASP A 38 -3.37 20.59 0.23
CA ASP A 38 -4.39 21.63 0.17
C ASP A 38 -5.37 21.36 -0.99
N PRO A 39 -6.58 21.96 -0.94
CA PRO A 39 -7.60 21.70 -1.95
C PRO A 39 -7.19 22.02 -3.39
N GLU A 40 -6.29 22.99 -3.60
CA GLU A 40 -5.84 23.38 -4.94
C GLU A 40 -5.00 22.25 -5.55
N LEU A 41 -4.02 21.73 -4.81
CA LEU A 41 -3.19 20.62 -5.29
C LEU A 41 -3.96 19.29 -5.38
N LEU A 42 -4.88 19.01 -4.45
CA LEU A 42 -5.75 17.82 -4.54
C LEU A 42 -6.77 17.90 -5.68
N SER A 43 -7.06 19.10 -6.21
CA SER A 43 -7.91 19.23 -7.40
C SER A 43 -7.25 18.74 -8.68
N MET A 44 -5.91 18.63 -8.70
CA MET A 44 -5.14 18.14 -9.84
C MET A 44 -5.19 16.63 -10.02
N VAL A 45 -5.51 15.89 -8.95
CA VAL A 45 -5.63 14.42 -8.97
C VAL A 45 -6.93 14.04 -9.72
N PRO A 46 -6.85 13.21 -10.79
CA PRO A 46 -8.04 12.73 -11.48
C PRO A 46 -8.96 11.96 -10.54
N ARG A 47 -10.28 12.08 -10.77
CA ARG A 47 -11.31 11.42 -9.96
C ARG A 47 -12.15 10.47 -10.82
N PRO A 48 -12.71 9.39 -10.24
CA PRO A 48 -12.60 8.98 -8.83
C PRO A 48 -11.21 8.45 -8.46
N VAL A 49 -10.92 8.44 -7.14
CA VAL A 49 -9.72 7.82 -6.55
C VAL A 49 -10.18 6.63 -5.71
N CYS A 50 -9.51 5.47 -5.83
CA CYS A 50 -9.90 4.26 -5.10
C CYS A 50 -8.85 3.77 -4.08
N ALA A 51 -7.62 4.31 -4.12
CA ALA A 51 -6.60 4.05 -3.12
C ALA A 51 -5.56 5.18 -3.10
N VAL A 52 -4.91 5.37 -1.95
CA VAL A 52 -3.69 6.18 -1.82
C VAL A 52 -2.59 5.28 -1.25
N LEU A 53 -1.41 5.29 -1.86
CA LEU A 53 -0.21 4.74 -1.23
C LEU A 53 0.61 5.87 -0.62
N LEU A 54 1.01 5.70 0.64
CA LEU A 54 1.89 6.62 1.35
C LEU A 54 3.23 5.93 1.60
N LEU A 55 4.32 6.55 1.13
CA LEU A 55 5.68 6.27 1.58
C LEU A 55 6.01 7.21 2.75
N PHE A 56 6.52 6.67 3.85
CA PHE A 56 6.91 7.45 5.03
C PHE A 56 8.13 6.83 5.76
N PRO A 57 8.84 7.60 6.59
CA PRO A 57 9.99 7.09 7.34
C PRO A 57 9.58 6.34 8.62
N ILE A 58 10.19 5.17 8.83
CA ILE A 58 10.11 4.39 10.06
C ILE A 58 11.17 4.93 11.04
N THR A 59 10.82 6.00 11.74
CA THR A 59 11.66 6.59 12.80
C THR A 59 11.39 5.94 14.16
N GLU A 60 12.23 6.24 15.17
CA GLU A 60 11.96 5.81 16.55
C GLU A 60 10.64 6.38 17.08
N LYS A 61 10.32 7.65 16.76
CA LYS A 61 9.04 8.27 17.11
C LYS A 61 7.86 7.50 16.51
N TYR A 62 7.96 7.09 15.25
CA TYR A 62 6.95 6.25 14.61
C TYR A 62 6.81 4.89 15.29
N GLU A 63 7.90 4.20 15.61
CA GLU A 63 7.84 2.88 16.24
C GLU A 63 7.23 2.91 17.66
N VAL A 64 7.48 3.97 18.43
CA VAL A 64 6.81 4.19 19.72
C VAL A 64 5.31 4.33 19.51
N PHE A 65 4.88 5.23 18.62
CA PHE A 65 3.46 5.42 18.31
C PHE A 65 2.79 4.13 17.81
N ARG A 66 3.45 3.40 16.90
CA ARG A 66 2.94 2.14 16.35
C ARG A 66 2.71 1.10 17.45
N THR A 67 3.63 1.03 18.42
CA THR A 67 3.52 0.10 19.56
C THR A 67 2.36 0.50 20.48
N GLU A 68 2.22 1.79 20.80
CA GLU A 68 1.12 2.31 21.61
C GLU A 68 -0.25 2.10 20.92
N GLU A 69 -0.34 2.33 19.62
CA GLU A 69 -1.55 2.09 18.82
C GLU A 69 -1.93 0.61 18.82
N GLU A 70 -0.95 -0.28 18.64
CA GLU A 70 -1.16 -1.72 18.66
C GLU A 70 -1.69 -2.20 20.02
N GLU A 71 -1.09 -1.75 21.14
CA GLU A 71 -1.53 -2.09 22.49
C GLU A 71 -2.93 -1.54 22.80
N LYS A 72 -3.19 -0.29 22.40
CA LYS A 72 -4.50 0.35 22.58
C LYS A 72 -5.58 -0.43 21.85
N ILE A 73 -5.37 -0.78 20.58
CA ILE A 73 -6.39 -1.49 19.81
C ILE A 73 -6.57 -2.93 20.30
N LYS A 74 -5.49 -3.64 20.69
CA LYS A 74 -5.61 -4.98 21.28
C LYS A 74 -6.42 -4.98 22.59
N SER A 75 -6.31 -3.91 23.39
CA SER A 75 -7.00 -3.80 24.68
C SER A 75 -8.42 -3.24 24.59
N GLN A 76 -8.67 -2.29 23.68
CA GLN A 76 -9.94 -1.58 23.56
C GLN A 76 -10.83 -2.10 22.42
N GLY A 77 -10.23 -2.81 21.46
CA GLY A 77 -10.89 -3.24 20.23
C GLY A 77 -10.98 -2.12 19.18
N GLN A 78 -11.32 -2.53 17.97
CA GLN A 78 -11.77 -1.67 16.88
C GLN A 78 -12.69 -2.48 15.96
N ASP A 79 -13.49 -1.79 15.16
CA ASP A 79 -14.32 -2.45 14.13
C ASP A 79 -13.51 -2.60 12.84
N VAL A 80 -13.40 -3.84 12.35
CA VAL A 80 -12.85 -4.14 11.02
C VAL A 80 -13.85 -5.05 10.31
N THR A 81 -14.38 -4.59 9.18
CA THR A 81 -15.30 -5.41 8.37
C THR A 81 -14.59 -6.64 7.81
N SER A 82 -15.31 -7.76 7.71
CA SER A 82 -14.79 -9.01 7.13
C SER A 82 -14.44 -8.89 5.65
N SER A 83 -14.93 -7.86 4.96
CA SER A 83 -14.68 -7.60 3.54
C SER A 83 -13.26 -7.10 3.26
N VAL A 84 -12.54 -6.59 4.26
CA VAL A 84 -11.16 -6.08 4.08
C VAL A 84 -10.21 -7.22 3.75
N TYR A 85 -9.57 -7.14 2.58
CA TYR A 85 -8.45 -7.99 2.23
C TYR A 85 -7.17 -7.44 2.87
N PHE A 86 -6.64 -8.16 3.86
CA PHE A 86 -5.39 -7.82 4.55
C PHE A 86 -4.38 -8.96 4.46
N MET A 87 -3.09 -8.61 4.37
CA MET A 87 -1.98 -9.56 4.39
C MET A 87 -0.79 -9.00 5.15
N LYS A 88 -0.09 -9.87 5.86
CA LYS A 88 1.11 -9.53 6.63
C LYS A 88 2.31 -9.34 5.70
N GLN A 89 3.29 -8.59 6.19
CA GLN A 89 4.61 -8.50 5.59
C GLN A 89 5.59 -9.38 6.38
N THR A 90 6.13 -10.38 5.71
CA THR A 90 7.16 -11.31 6.23
C THR A 90 8.45 -11.28 5.41
N ILE A 91 8.45 -10.54 4.29
CA ILE A 91 9.58 -10.36 3.38
C ILE A 91 10.12 -8.93 3.56
N SER A 92 11.42 -8.80 3.79
CA SER A 92 12.08 -7.50 3.92
C SER A 92 12.01 -6.74 2.58
N ASN A 93 11.66 -5.45 2.64
CA ASN A 93 11.47 -4.54 1.48
C ASN A 93 10.31 -4.86 0.52
N ALA A 94 9.45 -5.83 0.81
CA ALA A 94 8.30 -6.14 -0.05
C ALA A 94 7.10 -5.16 0.13
N CYS A 95 7.25 -4.08 0.91
CA CYS A 95 6.16 -3.18 1.28
C CYS A 95 5.47 -2.54 0.06
N GLY A 96 6.22 -2.15 -0.98
CA GLY A 96 5.63 -1.61 -2.20
C GLY A 96 4.69 -2.60 -2.90
N THR A 97 5.11 -3.87 -3.05
CA THR A 97 4.25 -4.93 -3.60
C THR A 97 3.03 -5.17 -2.73
N ILE A 98 3.20 -5.22 -1.41
CA ILE A 98 2.09 -5.46 -0.48
C ILE A 98 1.09 -4.30 -0.54
N GLY A 99 1.55 -3.06 -0.59
CA GLY A 99 0.70 -1.88 -0.75
C GLY A 99 -0.12 -1.93 -2.05
N LEU A 100 0.51 -2.31 -3.17
CA LEU A 100 -0.17 -2.49 -4.45
C LEU A 100 -1.22 -3.62 -4.39
N ILE A 101 -0.89 -4.76 -3.78
CA ILE A 101 -1.85 -5.86 -3.59
C ILE A 101 -3.02 -5.39 -2.72
N HIS A 102 -2.77 -4.68 -1.62
CA HIS A 102 -3.82 -4.13 -0.76
C HIS A 102 -4.73 -3.16 -1.51
N ALA A 103 -4.18 -2.24 -2.31
CA ALA A 103 -4.94 -1.28 -3.10
C ALA A 103 -5.88 -1.99 -4.10
N ILE A 104 -5.36 -2.97 -4.84
CA ILE A 104 -6.13 -3.69 -5.88
C ILE A 104 -7.14 -4.67 -5.27
N ALA A 105 -6.74 -5.43 -4.24
CA ALA A 105 -7.59 -6.44 -3.63
C ALA A 105 -8.85 -5.85 -2.98
N ASN A 106 -8.72 -4.69 -2.35
CA ASN A 106 -9.85 -4.00 -1.69
C ASN A 106 -10.70 -3.16 -2.68
N ASN A 107 -10.32 -3.12 -3.96
CA ASN A 107 -11.08 -2.49 -5.02
C ASN A 107 -11.41 -3.46 -6.16
N LYS A 108 -11.36 -4.78 -5.92
CA LYS A 108 -11.46 -5.82 -6.95
C LYS A 108 -12.66 -5.65 -7.90
N ASP A 109 -13.80 -5.18 -7.39
CA ASP A 109 -15.02 -4.97 -8.19
C ASP A 109 -14.92 -3.82 -9.20
N LYS A 110 -13.97 -2.91 -9.01
CA LYS A 110 -13.66 -1.77 -9.89
C LYS A 110 -12.57 -2.13 -10.92
N MET A 111 -11.97 -3.32 -10.82
CA MET A 111 -10.74 -3.69 -11.52
C MET A 111 -11.01 -4.66 -12.66
N HIS A 112 -10.47 -4.35 -13.84
CA HIS A 112 -10.43 -5.28 -14.96
C HIS A 112 -9.04 -5.91 -15.06
N PHE A 113 -9.02 -7.24 -15.11
CA PHE A 113 -7.80 -8.02 -15.23
C PHE A 113 -7.74 -8.65 -16.61
N GLU A 114 -6.56 -8.59 -17.23
CA GLU A 114 -6.29 -9.27 -18.48
C GLU A 114 -6.33 -10.81 -18.33
N SER A 115 -6.55 -11.50 -19.44
CA SER A 115 -6.48 -12.96 -19.46
C SER A 115 -5.07 -13.43 -19.09
N GLY A 116 -4.97 -14.25 -18.04
CA GLY A 116 -3.68 -14.74 -17.54
C GLY A 116 -3.01 -13.83 -16.51
N SER A 117 -3.69 -12.79 -16.02
CA SER A 117 -3.18 -11.93 -14.93
C SER A 117 -2.68 -12.74 -13.74
N THR A 118 -1.40 -12.51 -13.39
CA THR A 118 -0.74 -13.16 -12.27
C THR A 118 -1.28 -12.66 -10.93
N LEU A 119 -1.66 -11.38 -10.84
CA LEU A 119 -2.29 -10.80 -9.66
C LEU A 119 -3.72 -11.31 -9.48
N LYS A 120 -4.53 -11.41 -10.55
CA LYS A 120 -5.87 -12.01 -10.46
C LYS A 120 -5.81 -13.40 -9.86
N LYS A 121 -4.91 -14.25 -10.38
CA LYS A 121 -4.70 -15.61 -9.87
C LYS A 121 -4.32 -15.61 -8.39
N PHE A 122 -3.35 -14.77 -8.01
CA PHE A 122 -2.94 -14.63 -6.61
C PHE A 122 -4.13 -14.28 -5.69
N LEU A 123 -4.96 -13.31 -6.09
CA LEU A 123 -6.13 -12.87 -5.31
C LEU A 123 -7.23 -13.93 -5.23
N GLU A 124 -7.43 -14.72 -6.29
CA GLU A 124 -8.40 -15.82 -6.29
C GLU A 124 -7.95 -16.98 -5.40
N GLU A 125 -6.67 -17.34 -5.45
CA GLU A 125 -6.11 -18.45 -4.68
C GLU A 125 -5.97 -18.12 -3.19
N SER A 126 -5.88 -16.83 -2.84
CA SER A 126 -5.65 -16.35 -1.47
C SER A 126 -6.89 -15.72 -0.78
N VAL A 127 -8.05 -15.74 -1.43
CA VAL A 127 -9.27 -15.08 -0.93
C VAL A 127 -9.68 -15.57 0.46
N SER A 128 -9.56 -16.87 0.73
CA SER A 128 -9.96 -17.49 2.01
C SER A 128 -8.81 -17.68 3.00
N MET A 129 -7.60 -17.25 2.64
CA MET A 129 -6.41 -17.39 3.49
C MET A 129 -6.42 -16.35 4.63
N SER A 130 -5.84 -16.70 5.78
CA SER A 130 -5.51 -15.73 6.83
C SER A 130 -4.47 -14.71 6.35
N PRO A 131 -4.32 -13.55 7.02
CA PRO A 131 -3.27 -12.58 6.68
C PRO A 131 -1.85 -13.16 6.70
N GLU A 132 -1.56 -14.10 7.60
CA GLU A 132 -0.27 -14.79 7.69
C GLU A 132 -0.10 -15.84 6.59
N GLU A 133 -1.18 -16.53 6.21
CA GLU A 133 -1.17 -17.46 5.08
C GLU A 133 -0.94 -16.72 3.76
N ARG A 134 -1.59 -15.57 3.56
CA ARG A 134 -1.35 -14.68 2.39
C ARG A 134 0.10 -14.23 2.30
N ALA A 135 0.73 -13.93 3.44
CA ALA A 135 2.14 -13.55 3.50
C ALA A 135 3.06 -14.72 3.07
N ARG A 136 2.86 -15.90 3.67
CA ARG A 136 3.58 -17.13 3.26
C ARG A 136 3.33 -17.51 1.81
N TYR A 137 2.13 -17.21 1.30
CA TYR A 137 1.80 -17.44 -0.08
C TYR A 137 2.62 -16.54 -1.02
N LEU A 138 2.77 -15.26 -0.68
CA LEU A 138 3.62 -14.32 -1.42
C LEU A 138 5.11 -14.70 -1.40
N GLU A 139 5.64 -15.22 -0.29
CA GLU A 139 7.03 -15.71 -0.18
C GLU A 139 7.37 -16.76 -1.26
N ASN A 140 6.37 -17.55 -1.66
CA ASN A 140 6.50 -18.64 -2.62
C ASN A 140 5.92 -18.31 -4.00
N TYR A 141 5.47 -17.06 -4.24
CA TYR A 141 4.83 -16.67 -5.49
C TYR A 141 5.81 -15.98 -6.45
N ASP A 142 6.63 -16.80 -7.11
CA ASP A 142 7.76 -16.35 -7.95
C ASP A 142 7.39 -15.32 -9.02
N ALA A 143 6.19 -15.41 -9.61
CA ALA A 143 5.77 -14.48 -10.66
C ALA A 143 5.77 -13.02 -10.17
N ILE A 144 5.21 -12.76 -8.97
CA ILE A 144 5.19 -11.41 -8.38
C ILE A 144 6.61 -11.01 -7.93
N ARG A 145 7.38 -11.95 -7.38
CA ARG A 145 8.76 -11.70 -6.95
C ARG A 145 9.64 -11.21 -8.09
N VAL A 146 9.59 -11.86 -9.26
CA VAL A 146 10.40 -11.51 -10.44
C VAL A 146 9.94 -10.17 -11.04
N THR A 147 8.62 -9.93 -11.12
CA THR A 147 8.09 -8.62 -11.53
C THR A 147 8.58 -7.51 -10.60
N HIS A 148 8.54 -7.74 -9.29
CA HIS A 148 9.06 -6.79 -8.31
C HIS A 148 10.55 -6.52 -8.45
N GLU A 149 11.36 -7.55 -8.61
CA GLU A 149 12.80 -7.40 -8.84
C GLU A 149 13.10 -6.56 -10.09
N THR A 150 12.30 -6.74 -11.15
CA THR A 150 12.44 -5.96 -12.39
C THR A 150 12.08 -4.49 -12.15
N SER A 151 10.92 -4.23 -11.54
CA SER A 151 10.47 -2.86 -11.25
C SER A 151 11.32 -2.13 -10.22
N ALA A 152 12.04 -2.84 -9.35
CA ALA A 152 12.98 -2.22 -8.41
C ALA A 152 14.23 -1.65 -9.09
N HIS A 153 14.50 -2.02 -10.35
CA HIS A 153 15.54 -1.41 -11.19
C HIS A 153 14.99 -0.37 -12.16
N GLU A 154 13.68 -0.08 -12.10
CA GLU A 154 13.05 1.03 -12.81
C GLU A 154 13.05 2.28 -11.93
N GLY A 155 12.65 3.42 -12.51
CA GLY A 155 12.61 4.71 -11.83
C GLY A 155 13.77 5.62 -12.21
N GLN A 156 13.86 6.75 -11.53
CA GLN A 156 14.89 7.75 -11.81
C GLN A 156 16.15 7.58 -10.95
N THR A 157 16.12 6.67 -9.96
CA THR A 157 17.25 6.33 -9.10
C THR A 157 17.74 4.91 -9.35
N GLU A 158 19.03 4.68 -9.16
CA GLU A 158 19.60 3.33 -9.20
C GLU A 158 19.19 2.55 -7.96
N ALA A 159 18.88 1.26 -8.13
CA ALA A 159 18.55 0.39 -7.01
C ALA A 159 19.72 0.31 -6.00
N PRO A 160 19.45 0.41 -4.68
CA PRO A 160 20.48 0.30 -3.66
C PRO A 160 21.04 -1.13 -3.58
N SER A 161 22.13 -1.30 -2.83
CA SER A 161 22.57 -2.65 -2.45
C SER A 161 21.48 -3.35 -1.64
N ILE A 162 21.26 -4.65 -1.89
CA ILE A 162 20.25 -5.43 -1.18
C ILE A 162 20.48 -5.45 0.34
N ASP A 163 21.73 -5.28 0.80
CA ASP A 163 22.09 -5.27 2.22
C ASP A 163 21.86 -3.91 2.90
N GLU A 164 21.69 -2.83 2.13
CA GLU A 164 21.52 -1.48 2.65
C GLU A 164 20.23 -1.35 3.48
N LYS A 165 20.35 -0.67 4.62
CA LYS A 165 19.22 -0.50 5.55
C LYS A 165 18.22 0.46 4.92
N VAL A 166 17.00 -0.03 4.67
CA VAL A 166 15.86 0.78 4.25
C VAL A 166 15.08 1.21 5.49
N ASP A 167 14.86 2.51 5.63
CA ASP A 167 14.05 3.10 6.70
C ASP A 167 12.76 3.77 6.20
N LEU A 168 12.43 3.62 4.91
CA LEU A 168 11.17 4.09 4.32
C LEU A 168 10.20 2.91 4.10
N HIS A 169 8.91 3.18 4.19
CA HIS A 169 7.88 2.15 4.16
C HIS A 169 6.60 2.60 3.48
N PHE A 170 6.02 1.70 2.69
CA PHE A 170 4.72 1.91 2.03
C PHE A 170 3.57 1.34 2.85
N ILE A 171 2.46 2.06 2.87
CA ILE A 171 1.14 1.60 3.31
C ILE A 171 0.07 1.95 2.29
N ALA A 172 -1.07 1.26 2.33
CA ALA A 172 -2.24 1.58 1.52
C ALA A 172 -3.38 2.15 2.35
N LEU A 173 -4.07 3.16 1.82
CA LEU A 173 -5.28 3.76 2.37
C LEU A 173 -6.43 3.51 1.41
N VAL A 174 -7.50 2.84 1.87
CA VAL A 174 -8.62 2.39 1.03
C VAL A 174 -9.97 2.59 1.70
N HIS A 175 -11.01 2.79 0.88
CA HIS A 175 -12.41 2.78 1.33
C HIS A 175 -13.00 1.37 1.21
N VAL A 176 -13.48 0.81 2.32
CA VAL A 176 -14.21 -0.48 2.34
C VAL A 176 -15.40 -0.36 3.29
N ASP A 177 -16.60 -0.73 2.82
CA ASP A 177 -17.85 -0.71 3.60
C ASP A 177 -18.07 0.58 4.42
N GLY A 178 -17.86 1.74 3.78
CA GLY A 178 -18.09 3.07 4.38
C GLY A 178 -17.00 3.56 5.33
N HIS A 179 -15.88 2.84 5.44
CA HIS A 179 -14.78 3.17 6.35
C HIS A 179 -13.43 3.25 5.64
N LEU A 180 -12.57 4.13 6.17
CA LEU A 180 -11.19 4.31 5.73
C LEU A 180 -10.29 3.34 6.48
N TYR A 181 -9.61 2.48 5.75
CA TYR A 181 -8.65 1.54 6.31
C TYR A 181 -7.22 1.87 5.88
N GLU A 182 -6.33 1.94 6.86
CA GLU A 182 -4.89 1.83 6.65
C GLU A 182 -4.47 0.36 6.69
N LEU A 183 -3.76 -0.07 5.65
CA LEU A 183 -3.28 -1.42 5.47
C LEU A 183 -1.74 -1.41 5.47
N ASP A 184 -1.17 -1.76 6.63
CA ASP A 184 0.26 -1.94 6.85
C ASP A 184 0.55 -3.40 7.19
N GLY A 185 1.25 -4.12 6.31
CA GLY A 185 1.61 -5.52 6.55
C GLY A 185 2.50 -5.74 7.78
N ARG A 186 3.21 -4.71 8.28
CA ARG A 186 3.99 -4.78 9.52
C ARG A 186 3.10 -4.81 10.75
N LYS A 187 1.93 -4.15 10.71
CA LYS A 187 0.93 -4.16 11.79
C LYS A 187 0.18 -5.50 11.87
N PRO A 188 -0.36 -5.88 13.03
CA PRO A 188 -1.10 -7.15 13.17
C PRO A 188 -2.48 -7.16 12.50
N PHE A 189 -3.05 -5.99 12.21
CA PHE A 189 -4.40 -5.84 11.63
C PHE A 189 -4.52 -4.51 10.87
N PRO A 190 -5.52 -4.35 9.98
CA PRO A 190 -5.92 -3.05 9.43
C PRO A 190 -6.22 -2.03 10.53
N ILE A 191 -5.98 -0.75 10.28
CA ILE A 191 -6.39 0.34 11.19
C ILE A 191 -7.59 1.06 10.59
N ASN A 192 -8.70 1.08 11.32
CA ASN A 192 -9.89 1.83 10.93
C ASN A 192 -9.76 3.29 11.36
N HIS A 193 -9.69 4.20 10.38
CA HIS A 193 -9.56 5.65 10.60
C HIS A 193 -10.91 6.39 10.64
N GLY A 194 -12.03 5.66 10.62
CA GLY A 194 -13.37 6.20 10.68
C GLY A 194 -14.07 6.17 9.32
N LYS A 195 -15.09 7.01 9.17
CA LYS A 195 -15.95 7.01 7.97
C LYS A 195 -15.28 7.67 6.79
N THR A 196 -15.54 7.13 5.60
CA THR A 196 -15.21 7.76 4.31
C THR A 196 -16.25 7.32 3.27
N SER A 197 -16.09 7.74 2.03
CA SER A 197 -16.92 7.36 0.88
C SER A 197 -16.06 7.25 -0.38
N ASP A 198 -16.61 6.70 -1.46
CA ASP A 198 -15.90 6.67 -2.74
C ASP A 198 -15.60 8.10 -3.25
N GLU A 199 -16.45 9.08 -2.91
CA GLU A 199 -16.31 10.47 -3.33
C GLU A 199 -15.29 11.27 -2.50
N THR A 200 -15.07 10.90 -1.24
CA THR A 200 -14.22 11.65 -0.27
C THR A 200 -12.94 10.92 0.12
N LEU A 201 -12.68 9.73 -0.44
CA LEU A 201 -11.53 8.91 -0.07
C LEU A 201 -10.21 9.68 -0.18
N LEU A 202 -10.02 10.47 -1.25
CA LEU A 202 -8.77 11.21 -1.44
C LEU A 202 -8.53 12.17 -0.28
N GLU A 203 -9.52 13.01 0.04
CA GLU A 203 -9.42 14.00 1.10
C GLU A 203 -9.24 13.31 2.47
N ASP A 204 -10.04 12.30 2.77
CA ASP A 204 -10.01 11.59 4.06
C ASP A 204 -8.69 10.81 4.26
N ALA A 205 -8.16 10.19 3.20
CA ALA A 205 -6.85 9.53 3.22
C ALA A 205 -5.72 10.54 3.45
N ILE A 206 -5.79 11.72 2.82
CA ILE A 206 -4.79 12.78 2.99
C ILE A 206 -4.81 13.34 4.42
N GLU A 207 -5.96 13.39 5.10
CA GLU A 207 -6.01 13.71 6.53
C GLU A 207 -5.29 12.67 7.39
N VAL A 208 -5.29 11.39 7.01
CA VAL A 208 -4.44 10.38 7.67
C VAL A 208 -2.97 10.64 7.38
N CYS A 209 -2.59 10.94 6.13
CA CYS A 209 -1.22 11.29 5.77
C CYS A 209 -0.70 12.49 6.58
N LYS A 210 -1.51 13.54 6.78
CA LYS A 210 -1.15 14.70 7.62
C LYS A 210 -0.82 14.28 9.05
N LYS A 211 -1.61 13.39 9.66
CA LYS A 211 -1.32 12.87 11.02
C LYS A 211 0.02 12.14 11.10
N PHE A 212 0.46 11.49 10.02
CA PHE A 212 1.80 10.88 9.96
C PHE A 212 2.90 11.94 9.98
N MET A 213 2.72 13.01 9.19
CA MET A 213 3.68 14.12 9.10
C MET A 213 3.74 14.94 10.38
N GLU A 214 2.59 15.28 10.97
CA GLU A 214 2.50 16.05 12.22
C GLU A 214 3.15 15.35 13.41
N ARG A 215 3.16 14.00 13.41
CA ARG A 215 3.84 13.20 14.43
C ARG A 215 5.35 13.24 14.32
N ASP A 216 5.87 13.45 13.12
CA ASP A 216 7.31 13.59 12.88
C ASP A 216 7.62 14.87 12.08
N PRO A 217 7.46 16.05 12.71
CA PRO A 217 7.44 17.34 12.00
C PRO A 217 8.80 17.74 11.40
N ASP A 218 9.87 17.03 11.78
CA ASP A 218 11.22 17.25 11.28
C ASP A 218 11.51 16.44 10.01
N GLU A 219 10.63 15.52 9.63
CA GLU A 219 10.80 14.64 8.47
C GLU A 219 10.18 15.23 7.20
N LEU A 220 10.94 15.15 6.11
CA LEU A 220 10.48 15.52 4.77
C LEU A 220 10.32 14.31 3.84
N ARG A 221 10.71 13.13 4.29
CA ARG A 221 10.86 11.91 3.48
C ARG A 221 9.52 11.18 3.29
N PHE A 222 8.53 11.91 2.78
CA PHE A 222 7.21 11.39 2.46
C PHE A 222 6.92 11.50 0.96
N ASN A 223 6.15 10.56 0.44
CA ASN A 223 5.57 10.64 -0.91
C ASN A 223 4.17 10.01 -0.88
N ALA A 224 3.23 10.57 -1.62
CA ALA A 224 1.91 9.97 -1.82
C ALA A 224 1.58 9.86 -3.31
N ILE A 225 1.07 8.69 -3.70
CA ILE A 225 0.53 8.44 -5.04
C ILE A 225 -0.91 7.95 -4.92
N ALA A 226 -1.79 8.46 -5.79
CA ALA A 226 -3.22 8.15 -5.78
C ALA A 226 -3.60 7.28 -6.98
N LEU A 227 -4.29 6.16 -6.74
CA LEU A 227 -4.84 5.31 -7.80
C LEU A 227 -6.16 5.91 -8.30
N SER A 228 -6.07 6.59 -9.44
CA SER A 228 -7.15 7.36 -10.06
C SER A 228 -7.66 6.71 -11.34
N ALA A 229 -8.91 6.98 -11.72
CA ALA A 229 -9.44 6.58 -13.02
C ALA A 229 -8.65 7.23 -14.16
N ALA A 230 -8.35 6.47 -15.22
CA ALA A 230 -7.50 6.87 -16.36
C ALA A 230 -8.30 7.05 -17.67
#